data_AF-A0A975EKJ7-F1
#
_entry.id   AF-A0A975EKJ7-F1
#
_cell.length_a   1.000
_cell.length_b   1.000
_cell.length_c   1.000
_cell.angle_alpha   90.00
_cell.angle_beta   90.00
_cell.angle_gamma   90.00
#
_symmetry.space_group_name_H-M   'P 1'
#
loop_
_entity.id
_entity.type
_entity.pdbx_description
1 polymer ?
#
loop_
_entity_poly.entity_id
_entity_poly.type
_entity_poly.pdbx_seq_one_letter_code
_entity_poly.pdbx_strand_id
1 'polypeptide(L)'
;MKATFDLPPDLVRAMKLRAVHEGRKLKDVAADLLKRGLADQGATSKPMPAKPRIEIQADGLPVVRCAADAPVSRMTVDELLSLEQETLQQEDLQRLGLAL
;
A
#
# COMPACT_ATOMS: atom_id res chain seq x y z
N MET A 1 -14.59 -9.05 -28.24
CA MET A 1 -15.84 -9.80 -27.96
C MET A 1 -16.77 -8.94 -27.13
N LYS A 2 -18.09 -9.14 -27.22
CA LYS A 2 -19.07 -8.48 -26.35
C LYS A 2 -19.49 -9.46 -25.25
N ALA A 3 -19.50 -9.01 -24.00
CA ALA A 3 -19.94 -9.78 -22.86
C ALA A 3 -20.90 -8.93 -22.03
N THR A 4 -21.92 -9.58 -21.46
CA THR A 4 -22.91 -8.94 -20.59
C THR A 4 -22.69 -9.48 -19.19
N PHE A 5 -22.50 -8.59 -18.22
CA PHE A 5 -22.31 -8.92 -16.82
C PHE A 5 -23.44 -8.30 -16.02
N ASP A 6 -23.99 -9.06 -15.09
CA ASP A 6 -24.88 -8.51 -14.07
C ASP A 6 -24.02 -7.97 -12.92
N LEU A 7 -24.14 -6.68 -12.65
CA LEU A 7 -23.30 -5.97 -11.69
C LEU A 7 -24.20 -5.22 -10.68
N PRO A 8 -23.85 -5.23 -9.39
CA PRO A 8 -24.57 -4.44 -8.39
C PRO A 8 -24.65 -2.97 -8.80
N PRO A 9 -25.80 -2.30 -8.59
CA PRO A 9 -26.02 -0.93 -9.05
C PRO A 9 -25.00 0.06 -8.47
N ASP A 10 -24.57 -0.16 -7.22
CA ASP A 10 -23.57 0.66 -6.55
C ASP A 10 -22.19 0.56 -7.22
N LEU A 11 -21.82 -0.63 -7.70
CA LEU A 11 -20.56 -0.85 -8.40
C LEU A 11 -20.57 -0.16 -9.76
N VAL A 12 -21.68 -0.26 -10.49
CA VAL A 12 -21.86 0.46 -11.77
C VAL A 12 -21.78 1.96 -11.56
N ARG A 13 -22.37 2.49 -10.48
CA ARG A 13 -22.30 3.91 -10.11
C ARG A 13 -20.87 4.34 -9.82
N ALA A 14 -20.12 3.57 -9.03
CA ALA A 14 -18.72 3.85 -8.72
C ALA A 14 -17.84 3.86 -9.99
N MET A 15 -18.04 2.89 -10.88
CA MET A 15 -17.29 2.83 -12.15
C MET A 15 -17.60 4.02 -13.07
N LYS A 16 -18.87 4.44 -13.14
CA LYS A 16 -19.27 5.64 -13.88
C LYS A 16 -18.64 6.90 -13.31
N LEU A 17 -18.64 7.05 -11.99
CA LEU A 17 -18.01 8.20 -11.33
C LEU A 17 -16.52 8.28 -11.66
N ARG A 18 -15.82 7.15 -11.55
CA ARG A 18 -14.39 7.05 -11.90
C ARG A 18 -14.14 7.39 -13.38
N ALA A 19 -14.97 6.91 -14.29
CA ALA A 19 -14.88 7.23 -15.71
C ALA A 19 -15.01 8.74 -15.99
N VAL A 20 -15.94 9.42 -15.29
CA VAL A 20 -16.10 10.89 -15.37
C VAL A 20 -14.86 11.60 -14.81
N HIS A 21 -14.38 11.21 -13.62
CA HIS A 21 -13.20 11.83 -13.01
C HIS A 21 -11.93 11.68 -13.85
N GLU A 22 -11.75 10.52 -14.50
CA GLU A 22 -10.57 10.26 -15.33
C GLU A 22 -10.72 10.76 -16.78
N GLY A 23 -11.90 11.24 -17.18
CA GLY A 23 -12.18 11.63 -18.57
C GLY A 23 -12.13 10.45 -19.55
N ARG A 24 -12.41 9.23 -19.08
CA ARG A 24 -12.29 7.98 -19.84
C ARG A 24 -13.65 7.34 -20.11
N LYS A 25 -13.73 6.43 -21.09
CA LYS A 25 -14.96 5.67 -21.34
C LYS A 25 -15.12 4.56 -20.30
N LEU A 26 -16.36 4.31 -19.89
CA LEU A 26 -16.69 3.27 -18.90
C LEU A 26 -16.14 1.88 -19.27
N LYS A 27 -16.14 1.53 -20.56
CA LYS A 27 -15.60 0.26 -21.06
C LYS A 27 -14.10 0.10 -20.83
N ASP A 28 -13.34 1.20 -20.89
CA ASP A 28 -11.88 1.19 -20.73
C ASP A 28 -11.54 1.06 -19.24
N VAL A 29 -12.28 1.77 -18.38
CA VAL A 29 -12.21 1.61 -16.93
C VAL A 29 -12.58 0.19 -16.51
N ALA A 30 -13.64 -0.38 -17.08
CA ALA A 30 -14.05 -1.76 -16.81
C ALA A 30 -12.97 -2.78 -17.20
N ALA A 31 -12.39 -2.64 -18.40
CA ALA A 31 -11.32 -3.51 -18.88
C ALA A 31 -10.08 -3.43 -17.98
N ASP A 32 -9.68 -2.23 -17.55
CA ASP A 32 -8.53 -2.05 -16.66
C ASP A 32 -8.76 -2.66 -15.28
N LEU A 33 -9.95 -2.48 -14.70
CA LEU A 33 -10.29 -3.08 -13.41
C LEU A 33 -10.29 -4.61 -13.47
N LEU A 34 -10.84 -5.18 -14.53
CA LEU A 34 -10.82 -6.63 -14.76
C LEU A 34 -9.39 -7.14 -14.95
N LYS A 35 -8.55 -6.45 -15.73
CA LYS A 35 -7.13 -6.82 -15.90
C LYS A 35 -6.38 -6.80 -14.58
N ARG A 36 -6.59 -5.79 -13.74
CA ARG A 36 -5.96 -5.70 -12.41
C ARG A 36 -6.40 -6.85 -11.50
N GLY A 37 -7.70 -7.16 -11.47
CA GLY A 37 -8.21 -8.28 -10.68
C GLY A 37 -7.71 -9.65 -11.16
N LEU A 38 -7.48 -9.81 -12.46
CA LEU A 38 -6.89 -11.04 -13.01
C LEU A 38 -5.37 -11.12 -12.79
N ALA A 39 -4.65 -10.01 -12.83
CA ALA A 39 -3.21 -9.96 -12.57
C ALA A 39 -2.86 -10.29 -11.11
N ASP A 40 -3.76 -9.99 -10.17
CA ASP A 40 -3.58 -10.24 -8.73
C ASP A 40 -3.67 -11.73 -8.36
N GLN A 41 -4.15 -12.59 -9.27
CA GLN A 41 -4.29 -14.04 -9.03
C GLN A 41 -2.96 -14.82 -9.16
N GLY A 42 -1.89 -14.17 -9.63
CA GLY A 42 -0.56 -14.75 -9.76
C GLY A 42 0.46 -14.24 -8.73
N ALA A 43 0.12 -13.19 -8.00
CA ALA A 43 0.88 -12.80 -6.83
C ALA A 43 0.36 -13.63 -5.67
N THR A 44 1.05 -14.73 -5.36
CA THR A 44 1.05 -15.25 -3.99
C THR A 44 1.13 -14.04 -3.10
N SER A 45 0.13 -13.82 -2.26
CA SER A 45 0.07 -12.72 -1.32
C SER A 45 1.37 -12.74 -0.51
N LYS A 46 2.40 -12.03 -0.99
CA LYS A 46 3.52 -11.64 -0.16
C LYS A 46 2.81 -10.89 0.94
N PRO A 47 2.86 -11.34 2.21
CA PRO A 47 2.10 -10.69 3.26
C PRO A 47 2.46 -9.22 3.15
N MET A 48 1.46 -8.40 2.77
CA MET A 48 1.64 -6.96 2.81
C MET A 48 2.15 -6.70 4.22
N PRO A 49 3.30 -6.02 4.39
CA PRO A 49 3.73 -5.65 5.73
C PRO A 49 2.53 -4.98 6.37
N ALA A 50 2.03 -5.60 7.45
CA ALA A 50 0.81 -5.15 8.10
C ALA A 50 0.97 -3.64 8.31
N LYS A 51 0.04 -2.85 7.77
CA LYS A 51 0.12 -1.39 7.94
C LYS A 51 0.31 -1.13 9.43
N PRO A 52 1.34 -0.34 9.84
CA PRO A 52 1.61 -0.13 11.24
C PRO A 52 0.34 0.38 11.90
N ARG A 53 -0.09 -0.30 12.95
CA ARG A 53 -1.31 0.07 13.67
C ARG A 53 -0.97 1.28 14.53
N ILE A 54 -1.45 2.44 14.13
CA ILE A 54 -1.38 3.65 14.96
C ILE A 54 -2.48 3.55 16.01
N GLU A 55 -2.09 3.53 17.28
CA GLU A 55 -3.02 3.53 18.42
C GLU A 55 -2.87 4.83 19.20
N ILE A 56 -4.00 5.45 19.55
CA ILE A 56 -4.02 6.62 20.44
C ILE A 56 -4.08 6.11 21.87
N GLN A 57 -3.08 6.45 22.68
CA GLN A 57 -3.04 6.09 24.08
C GLN A 57 -4.00 6.95 24.93
N ALA A 58 -4.20 6.56 26.19
CA ALA A 58 -5.07 7.28 27.11
C ALA A 58 -4.60 8.71 27.42
N ASP A 59 -3.31 8.98 27.26
CA ASP A 59 -2.69 10.31 27.36
C ASP A 59 -2.81 11.14 26.07
N GLY A 60 -3.41 10.58 25.02
CA GLY A 60 -3.60 11.20 23.72
C GLY A 60 -2.42 11.05 22.76
N LEU A 61 -1.33 10.38 23.14
CA LEU A 61 -0.15 10.22 22.28
C LEU A 61 -0.36 9.09 21.25
N PRO A 62 -0.08 9.34 19.95
CA PRO A 62 -0.11 8.29 18.94
C PRO A 62 1.11 7.39 19.07
N VAL A 63 0.89 6.08 19.11
CA VAL A 63 1.96 5.08 19.08
C VAL A 63 1.81 4.17 17.88
N VAL A 64 2.90 4.05 17.13
CA VAL A 64 3.05 3.11 16.02
C VAL A 64 3.42 1.75 16.59
N ARG A 65 2.49 0.78 16.56
CA ARG A 65 2.79 -0.58 16.98
C ARG A 65 3.49 -1.36 15.88
N CYS A 66 4.68 -1.87 16.20
CA CYS A 66 5.42 -2.80 15.36
C CYS A 66 4.82 -4.23 15.46
N ALA A 67 5.15 -5.07 14.48
CA ALA A 67 4.84 -6.50 14.56
C ALA A 67 5.57 -7.14 15.75
N ALA A 68 4.95 -8.15 16.36
CA ALA A 68 5.49 -8.82 17.55
C ALA A 68 6.81 -9.56 17.30
N ASP A 69 7.09 -9.94 16.06
CA ASP A 69 8.27 -10.65 15.60
C ASP A 69 9.27 -9.74 14.85
N ALA A 70 9.13 -8.42 14.99
CA ALA A 70 9.99 -7.46 14.33
C ALA A 70 11.48 -7.74 14.66
N PRO A 71 12.39 -7.69 13.67
CA PRO A 71 13.82 -7.95 13.88
C PRO A 71 14.43 -7.10 15.01
N VAL A 72 13.93 -5.87 15.15
CA VAL A 72 14.31 -4.90 16.19
C VAL A 72 14.21 -5.48 17.61
N SER A 73 13.31 -6.44 17.86
CA SER A 73 13.12 -7.06 19.18
C SER A 73 14.25 -8.00 19.59
N ARG A 74 15.15 -8.36 18.66
CA ARG A 74 16.29 -9.26 18.90
C ARG A 74 17.64 -8.57 18.67
N MET A 75 17.65 -7.31 18.28
CA MET A 75 18.86 -6.54 18.03
C MET A 75 19.47 -6.02 19.33
N THR A 76 20.79 -5.97 19.37
CA THR A 76 21.58 -5.28 20.39
C THR A 76 21.47 -3.76 20.21
N VAL A 77 21.86 -3.00 21.23
CA VAL A 77 21.85 -1.52 21.18
C VAL A 77 22.72 -1.01 20.04
N ASP A 78 23.90 -1.59 19.84
CA ASP A 78 24.82 -1.16 18.78
C ASP A 78 24.23 -1.44 17.39
N GLU A 79 23.60 -2.60 17.19
CA GLU A 79 22.91 -2.92 15.93
C GLU A 79 21.74 -1.97 15.66
N LEU A 80 21.02 -1.54 16.71
CA LEU A 80 19.94 -0.55 16.57
C LEU A 80 20.48 0.82 16.14
N LEU A 81 21.58 1.27 16.74
CA LEU A 81 22.22 2.54 16.40
C LEU A 81 22.77 2.53 14.96
N SER A 82 23.37 1.41 14.54
CA SER A 82 23.81 1.25 13.16
C SER A 82 22.65 1.29 12.18
N LEU A 83 21.55 0.57 12.46
CA LEU A 83 20.34 0.59 11.62
C LEU A 83 19.75 2.00 11.49
N GLU A 84 19.70 2.76 12.59
CA GLU A 84 19.25 4.15 12.58
C GLU A 84 20.13 5.01 11.66
N GLN A 85 21.45 4.96 11.84
CA GLN A 85 22.37 5.75 11.01
C GLN A 85 22.28 5.41 9.53
N GLU A 86 22.24 4.12 9.18
CA GLU A 86 22.08 3.65 7.80
C GLU A 86 20.78 4.16 7.18
N THR A 87 19.67 4.07 7.92
CA THR A 87 18.36 4.51 7.44
C THR A 87 18.33 6.02 7.21
N LEU A 88 18.87 6.81 8.14
CA LEU A 88 18.95 8.27 8.01
C LEU A 88 19.82 8.68 6.81
N GLN A 89 20.99 8.06 6.66
CA GLN A 89 21.88 8.33 5.51
C GLN A 89 21.21 8.00 4.18
N GLN A 90 20.51 6.87 4.10
CA GLN A 90 19.78 6.49 2.89
C GLN A 90 18.69 7.51 2.55
N GLU A 91 17.97 8.01 3.56
CA GLU A 91 16.91 9.02 3.39
C GLU A 91 17.47 10.36 2.91
N ASP A 92 18.60 10.80 3.49
CA ASP A 92 19.32 11.99 3.06
C ASP A 92 19.78 11.87 1.60
N LEU A 93 20.37 10.72 1.21
CA LEU A 93 20.77 10.46 -0.17
C LEU A 93 19.57 10.49 -1.13
N GLN A 94 18.44 9.92 -0.73
CA GLN A 94 17.20 9.98 -1.52
C GLN A 94 16.71 11.41 -1.71
N ARG A 95 16.70 12.23 -0.65
CA ARG A 95 16.29 13.65 -0.73
C ARG A 95 17.21 14.48 -1.61
N LEU A 96 18.50 14.16 -1.61
CA LEU A 96 19.49 14.80 -2.47
C LEU A 96 19.44 14.30 -3.92
N GLY A 97 18.61 13.28 -4.23
CA GLY A 97 18.53 12.67 -5.56
C GLY A 97 19.78 11.87 -5.94
N LEU A 98 20.57 11.46 -4.94
CA LEU A 98 21.81 10.68 -5.10
C LEU A 98 21.59 9.18 -4.84
N ALA A 99 20.38 8.77 -4.47
CA ALA A 99 20.01 7.37 -4.36
C ALA A 99 19.79 6.76 -5.75
N LEU A 100 20.52 5.67 -6.05
CA LEU A 100 20.38 4.83 -7.24
C LEU A 100 19.12 3.96 -7.18
#